data_AF-A0A2T6DHT1-F1
#
_entry.id   AF-A0A2T6DHT1-F1
#
_cell.length_a   1.000
_cell.length_b   1.000
_cell.length_c   1.000
_cell.angle_alpha   90.00
_cell.angle_beta   90.00
_cell.angle_gamma   90.00
#
_symmetry.space_group_name_H-M   'P 1'
#
loop_
_entity.id
_entity.type
_entity.pdbx_description
1 polymer ?
#
loop_
_entity_poly.entity_id
_entity_poly.type
_entity_poly.pdbx_seq_one_letter_code
_entity_poly.pdbx_strand_id
1 'polypeptide(L)'
;MVTYKSRIKKAPPWAGYLALSLFGLFWTSFVVVSDVVVVGKIYRQLRTYGFSPVPATVLSNEVGFKNTSDGTSYFPKIRYAYTVNNQPFTGDVVRHTVVSTESKNARQRVHDFVKAYPRESTIIAFYDPANPADAVVMQGLTGSDLFILLFLMPFNMVMLAFVWLAWSLLYKARQPLGGLPHHVGPHGFMVGVGRRGAFASGAVTLGLVSFLAIFGVGFSSGFDPSLNTMLGVWGVVLSLTLASAGYAVYLDYTGVYDLEADYLHQTLIIPATKQSPARRTFALHDPQSVILRTVHSYDSDNDKTTSYNVEFRMHETAETVLVGNITMEETAEALARWLADHMRLPLEETRPVA
;
A
#
# COMPACT_ATOMS: atom_id res chain seq x y z
N MET A 1 47.50 -14.15 -18.66
CA MET A 1 46.06 -13.84 -18.85
C MET A 1 45.76 -12.53 -18.17
N VAL A 2 45.57 -11.45 -18.95
CA VAL A 2 45.23 -10.12 -18.42
C VAL A 2 43.71 -9.99 -18.44
N THR A 3 43.07 -10.00 -17.27
CA THR A 3 41.62 -9.86 -17.13
C THR A 3 41.25 -8.38 -17.34
N TYR A 4 40.67 -8.07 -18.51
CA TYR A 4 40.14 -6.75 -18.82
C TYR A 4 38.88 -6.51 -17.99
N LYS A 5 39.01 -5.88 -16.80
CA LYS A 5 37.87 -5.33 -16.07
C LYS A 5 37.30 -4.18 -16.91
N SER A 6 36.18 -4.43 -17.58
CA SER A 6 35.42 -3.40 -18.27
C SER A 6 35.03 -2.33 -17.25
N ARG A 7 35.56 -1.11 -17.42
CA ARG A 7 35.07 0.09 -16.72
C ARG A 7 33.70 0.42 -17.28
N ILE A 8 32.65 -0.18 -16.72
CA ILE A 8 31.29 0.31 -16.90
C ILE A 8 31.26 1.72 -16.31
N LYS A 9 31.14 2.74 -17.16
CA LYS A 9 30.92 4.11 -16.70
C LYS A 9 29.59 4.11 -15.94
N LYS A 10 29.65 4.33 -14.62
CA LYS A 10 28.45 4.45 -13.79
C LYS A 10 27.55 5.53 -14.41
N ALA A 11 26.28 5.20 -14.64
CA ALA A 11 25.31 6.14 -15.14
C ALA A 11 25.25 7.36 -14.20
N PRO A 12 25.00 8.57 -14.73
CA PRO A 12 24.89 9.74 -13.89
C PRO A 12 23.67 9.62 -12.96
N PRO A 13 23.71 10.17 -11.73
CA PRO A 13 22.65 9.99 -10.73
C PRO A 13 21.25 10.38 -11.23
N TRP A 14 21.16 11.40 -12.09
CA TRP A 14 19.90 11.86 -12.69
C TRP A 14 19.21 10.80 -13.55
N ALA A 15 19.97 9.88 -14.16
CA ALA A 15 19.39 8.81 -14.98
C ALA A 15 18.56 7.84 -14.12
N GLY A 16 19.00 7.59 -12.87
CA GLY A 16 18.25 6.79 -11.91
C GLY A 16 16.94 7.46 -11.48
N TYR A 17 16.98 8.74 -11.12
CA TYR A 17 15.79 9.50 -10.77
C TYR A 17 14.79 9.61 -11.94
N LEU A 18 15.29 9.81 -13.16
CA LEU A 18 14.44 9.86 -14.36
C LEU A 18 13.77 8.50 -14.62
N ALA A 19 14.54 7.40 -14.58
CA ALA A 19 14.00 6.06 -14.75
C ALA A 19 12.93 5.73 -13.69
N LEU A 20 13.21 6.05 -12.42
CA LEU A 20 12.26 5.85 -11.32
C LEU A 20 10.98 6.68 -11.50
N SER A 21 11.11 7.93 -11.96
CA SER A 21 9.97 8.81 -12.21
C SER A 21 9.10 8.31 -13.36
N LEU A 22 9.71 7.88 -14.47
CA LEU A 22 9.00 7.30 -15.61
C LEU A 22 8.29 6.00 -15.22
N PHE A 23 8.97 5.14 -14.46
CA PHE A 23 8.37 3.91 -13.95
C PHE A 23 7.20 4.21 -13.01
N GLY A 24 7.34 5.16 -12.08
CA GLY A 24 6.28 5.56 -11.17
C GLY A 24 5.05 6.12 -11.90
N LEU A 25 5.25 6.92 -12.95
CA LEU A 25 4.17 7.43 -13.80
C LEU A 25 3.46 6.32 -14.57
N PHE A 26 4.23 5.42 -15.18
CA PHE A 26 3.69 4.24 -15.86
C PHE A 26 2.87 3.37 -14.91
N TRP A 27 3.42 3.04 -13.74
CA TRP A 27 2.76 2.22 -12.72
C TRP A 27 1.46 2.86 -12.24
N THR A 28 1.49 4.16 -11.94
CA THR A 28 0.31 4.92 -11.51
C THR A 28 -0.77 4.90 -12.59
N SER A 29 -0.42 5.14 -13.85
CA SER A 29 -1.37 5.09 -14.96
C SER A 29 -1.98 3.68 -15.11
N PHE A 30 -1.17 2.63 -15.01
CA PHE A 30 -1.63 1.25 -15.11
C PHE A 30 -2.62 0.89 -13.99
N VAL A 31 -2.31 1.24 -12.74
CA VAL A 31 -3.17 0.99 -11.58
C VAL A 31 -4.48 1.77 -11.70
N VAL A 32 -4.43 3.07 -12.00
CA VAL A 32 -5.63 3.91 -12.14
C VAL A 32 -6.57 3.39 -13.23
N VAL A 33 -6.03 3.01 -14.40
CA VAL A 33 -6.84 2.45 -15.49
C VAL A 33 -7.48 1.13 -15.06
N SER A 34 -6.73 0.26 -14.37
CA SER A 34 -7.23 -1.01 -13.86
C SER A 34 -8.37 -0.81 -12.85
N ASP A 35 -8.18 0.12 -11.91
CA ASP A 35 -9.17 0.45 -10.89
C ASP A 35 -10.44 1.05 -11.50
N VAL A 36 -10.32 1.98 -12.45
CA VAL A 36 -11.49 2.56 -13.15
C VAL A 36 -12.30 1.47 -13.86
N VAL A 37 -11.64 0.52 -14.51
CA VAL A 37 -12.32 -0.60 -15.18
C VAL A 37 -13.02 -1.52 -14.17
N VAL A 38 -12.34 -1.90 -13.09
CA VAL A 38 -12.89 -2.82 -12.07
C VAL A 38 -14.02 -2.16 -11.29
N VAL A 39 -13.79 -0.96 -10.75
CA VAL A 39 -14.80 -0.18 -10.03
C VAL A 39 -15.99 0.14 -10.92
N GLY A 40 -15.78 0.47 -12.19
CA GLY A 40 -16.85 0.71 -13.15
C GLY A 40 -17.76 -0.51 -13.34
N LYS A 41 -17.18 -1.72 -13.41
CA LYS A 41 -17.96 -2.98 -13.49
C LYS A 41 -18.70 -3.28 -12.18
N ILE A 42 -18.04 -3.12 -11.04
CA ILE A 42 -18.64 -3.31 -9.72
C ILE A 42 -19.79 -2.32 -9.51
N TYR A 43 -19.63 -1.06 -9.91
CA TYR A 43 -20.69 -0.05 -9.84
C TYR A 43 -21.91 -0.43 -10.67
N ARG A 44 -21.72 -0.89 -11.92
CA ARG A 44 -22.83 -1.40 -12.74
C ARG A 44 -23.51 -2.60 -12.07
N GLN A 45 -22.73 -3.52 -11.51
CA GLN A 45 -23.27 -4.67 -10.78
C GLN A 45 -24.04 -4.25 -9.52
N LEU A 46 -23.58 -3.25 -8.77
CA LEU A 46 -24.30 -2.69 -7.63
C LEU A 46 -25.65 -2.08 -8.04
N ARG A 47 -25.72 -1.40 -9.19
CA ARG A 47 -26.99 -0.85 -9.70
C ARG A 47 -28.05 -1.93 -9.95
N THR A 48 -27.63 -3.18 -10.20
CA THR A 48 -28.56 -4.28 -10.42
C THR A 48 -29.45 -4.58 -9.21
N TYR A 49 -29.11 -4.14 -7.99
CA TYR A 49 -30.02 -4.25 -6.84
C TYR A 49 -31.34 -3.48 -7.04
N GLY A 50 -31.34 -2.45 -7.88
CA GLY A 50 -32.54 -1.69 -8.24
C GLY A 50 -33.28 -2.24 -9.47
N PHE A 51 -32.80 -3.32 -10.09
CA PHE A 51 -33.41 -3.86 -11.30
C PHE A 51 -34.68 -4.64 -10.95
N SER A 52 -35.68 -4.55 -11.83
CA SER A 52 -36.96 -5.22 -11.64
C SER A 52 -36.95 -6.64 -12.22
N PRO A 53 -37.54 -7.63 -11.53
CA PRO A 53 -37.61 -8.99 -12.04
C PRO A 53 -38.59 -9.11 -13.22
N VAL A 54 -38.26 -9.95 -14.20
CA VAL A 54 -39.11 -10.27 -15.34
C VAL A 54 -38.92 -11.74 -15.75
N PRO A 55 -39.99 -12.50 -16.04
CA PRO A 55 -39.86 -13.82 -16.65
C PRO A 55 -39.18 -13.70 -18.01
N ALA A 56 -38.16 -14.52 -18.24
CA ALA A 56 -37.41 -14.56 -19.48
C ALA A 56 -37.27 -16.01 -19.99
N THR A 57 -37.27 -16.19 -21.29
CA THR A 57 -37.06 -17.50 -21.93
C THR A 57 -35.63 -17.60 -22.44
N VAL A 58 -34.92 -18.65 -22.07
CA VAL A 58 -33.55 -18.90 -22.54
C VAL A 58 -33.57 -19.29 -24.03
N LEU A 59 -32.86 -18.51 -24.85
CA LEU A 59 -32.73 -18.72 -26.29
C LEU A 59 -31.51 -19.59 -26.64
N SER A 60 -30.39 -19.41 -25.93
CA SER A 60 -29.17 -20.20 -26.07
C SER A 60 -28.37 -20.24 -24.78
N ASN A 61 -27.66 -21.34 -24.56
CA ASN A 61 -26.81 -21.57 -23.40
C ASN A 61 -25.51 -22.25 -23.84
N GLU A 62 -24.41 -21.49 -23.88
CA GLU A 62 -23.13 -21.93 -24.41
C GLU A 62 -21.98 -21.65 -23.43
N VAL A 63 -20.91 -22.44 -23.54
CA VAL A 63 -19.64 -22.16 -22.86
C VAL A 63 -18.75 -21.37 -23.82
N GLY A 64 -18.49 -20.11 -23.50
CA GLY A 64 -17.49 -19.30 -24.18
C GLY A 64 -16.08 -19.60 -23.67
N PHE A 65 -15.08 -19.37 -24.51
CA PHE A 65 -13.68 -19.45 -24.13
C PHE A 65 -12.86 -18.32 -24.76
N LYS A 66 -11.75 -17.97 -24.10
CA LYS A 66 -10.75 -17.01 -24.59
C LYS A 66 -9.36 -17.57 -24.34
N ASN A 67 -8.57 -17.69 -25.40
CA ASN A 67 -7.17 -18.10 -25.29
C ASN A 67 -6.28 -16.88 -25.03
N THR A 68 -5.40 -17.00 -24.07
CA THR A 68 -4.34 -16.04 -23.74
C THR A 68 -3.00 -16.76 -23.70
N SER A 69 -1.89 -16.02 -23.67
CA SER A 69 -0.55 -16.61 -23.51
C SER A 69 -0.43 -17.50 -22.28
N ASP A 70 -1.26 -17.22 -21.27
CA ASP A 70 -1.15 -17.82 -19.94
C ASP A 70 -2.20 -18.92 -19.71
N GLY A 71 -3.06 -19.19 -20.71
CA GLY A 71 -4.05 -20.27 -20.67
C GLY A 71 -5.39 -19.95 -21.35
N THR A 72 -6.34 -20.89 -21.22
CA THR A 72 -7.72 -20.75 -21.70
C THR A 72 -8.66 -20.37 -20.55
N SER A 73 -9.28 -19.20 -20.66
CA SER A 73 -10.34 -18.74 -19.77
C SER A 73 -11.71 -19.16 -20.31
N TYR A 74 -12.62 -19.63 -19.43
CA TYR A 74 -13.98 -20.04 -19.78
C TYR A 74 -15.02 -19.11 -19.14
N PHE A 75 -16.15 -18.87 -19.81
CA PHE A 75 -17.23 -18.01 -19.31
C PHE A 75 -18.60 -18.43 -19.85
N PRO A 76 -19.69 -18.24 -19.08
CA PRO A 76 -21.03 -18.59 -19.54
C PRO A 76 -21.53 -17.58 -20.58
N LYS A 77 -22.18 -18.07 -21.64
CA LYS A 77 -22.93 -17.27 -22.61
C LYS A 77 -24.38 -17.71 -22.57
N ILE A 78 -25.25 -16.88 -21.99
CA ILE A 78 -26.68 -17.16 -21.91
C ILE A 78 -27.41 -16.04 -22.61
N ARG A 79 -28.15 -16.36 -23.68
CA ARG A 79 -29.03 -15.42 -24.36
C ARG A 79 -30.46 -15.70 -23.96
N TYR A 80 -31.23 -14.66 -23.67
CA TYR A 80 -32.62 -14.80 -23.20
C TYR A 80 -33.50 -13.70 -23.79
N ALA A 81 -34.79 -14.00 -23.96
CA ALA A 81 -35.82 -13.08 -24.40
C ALA A 81 -36.78 -12.77 -23.25
N TYR A 82 -37.22 -11.52 -23.16
CA TYR A 82 -38.19 -11.08 -22.15
C TYR A 82 -39.05 -9.96 -22.74
N THR A 83 -40.17 -9.64 -22.08
CA THR A 83 -41.09 -8.60 -22.52
C THR A 83 -41.38 -7.65 -21.39
N VAL A 84 -41.26 -6.35 -21.64
CA VAL A 84 -41.59 -5.28 -20.70
C VAL A 84 -42.61 -4.38 -21.39
N ASN A 85 -43.77 -4.15 -20.78
CA ASN A 85 -44.84 -3.32 -21.35
C ASN A 85 -45.21 -3.69 -22.81
N ASN A 86 -45.33 -4.99 -23.09
CA ASN A 86 -45.58 -5.56 -24.43
C ASN A 86 -44.50 -5.27 -25.49
N GLN A 87 -43.34 -4.74 -25.10
CA GLN A 87 -42.18 -4.59 -25.98
C GLN A 87 -41.19 -5.75 -25.74
N PRO A 88 -40.82 -6.49 -26.80
CA PRO A 88 -39.86 -7.59 -26.68
C PRO A 88 -38.42 -7.06 -26.60
N PHE A 89 -37.63 -7.65 -25.72
CA PHE A 89 -36.21 -7.39 -25.54
C PHE A 89 -35.42 -8.71 -25.52
N THR A 90 -34.13 -8.62 -25.80
CA THR A 90 -33.20 -9.74 -25.64
C THR A 90 -31.98 -9.30 -24.86
N GLY A 91 -31.54 -10.12 -23.92
CA GLY A 91 -30.32 -9.91 -23.14
C GLY A 91 -29.34 -11.07 -23.31
N ASP A 92 -28.05 -10.79 -23.10
CA ASP A 92 -26.97 -11.76 -23.13
C ASP A 92 -25.98 -11.61 -21.95
N VAL A 93 -26.27 -10.70 -21.03
CA VAL A 93 -25.45 -10.43 -19.85
C VAL A 93 -25.92 -11.32 -18.71
N VAL A 94 -25.02 -12.16 -18.21
CA VAL A 94 -25.26 -12.92 -16.97
C VAL A 94 -25.11 -12.00 -15.77
N ARG A 95 -24.04 -11.22 -15.72
CA ARG A 95 -23.74 -10.15 -14.75
C ARG A 95 -22.68 -9.20 -15.32
N HIS A 96 -22.53 -8.01 -14.76
CA HIS A 96 -21.58 -7.01 -15.26
C HIS A 96 -20.12 -7.24 -14.82
N THR A 97 -19.92 -7.94 -13.71
CA THR A 97 -18.58 -8.34 -13.25
C THR A 97 -18.15 -9.66 -13.88
N VAL A 98 -16.86 -9.97 -13.77
CA VAL A 98 -16.25 -11.08 -14.50
C VAL A 98 -16.66 -12.42 -13.87
N VAL A 99 -17.23 -13.32 -14.68
CA VAL A 99 -17.50 -14.73 -14.32
C VAL A 99 -16.36 -15.65 -14.80
N SER A 100 -15.28 -15.10 -15.38
CA SER A 100 -14.20 -15.92 -15.89
C SER A 100 -13.46 -16.57 -14.74
N THR A 101 -13.47 -17.89 -14.76
CA THR A 101 -12.79 -18.68 -13.76
C THR A 101 -11.42 -19.06 -14.33
N GLU A 102 -10.34 -18.65 -13.68
CA GLU A 102 -8.99 -19.19 -13.91
C GLU A 102 -8.70 -20.19 -12.79
N SER A 103 -9.27 -21.39 -12.91
CA SER A 103 -9.00 -22.47 -11.96
C SER A 103 -8.95 -23.80 -12.70
N LYS A 104 -8.33 -24.81 -12.08
CA LYS A 104 -8.23 -26.17 -12.61
C LYS A 104 -9.59 -26.75 -13.05
N ASN A 105 -10.68 -26.31 -12.42
CA ASN A 105 -12.04 -26.78 -12.69
C ASN A 105 -12.95 -25.71 -13.34
N ALA A 106 -12.37 -24.61 -13.85
CA ALA A 106 -13.10 -23.51 -14.45
C ALA A 106 -14.07 -23.94 -15.54
N ARG A 107 -13.58 -24.76 -16.48
CA ARG A 107 -14.39 -25.29 -17.58
C ARG A 107 -15.59 -26.07 -17.06
N GLN A 108 -15.38 -26.94 -16.07
CA GLN A 108 -16.43 -27.77 -15.50
C GLN A 108 -17.46 -26.91 -14.78
N ARG A 109 -17.04 -25.94 -13.97
CA ARG A 109 -17.96 -25.02 -13.27
C ARG A 109 -18.81 -24.19 -14.22
N VAL A 110 -18.20 -23.61 -15.25
CA VAL A 110 -18.94 -22.84 -16.26
C VAL A 110 -19.92 -23.74 -17.01
N HIS A 111 -19.50 -24.95 -17.33
CA HIS A 111 -20.37 -25.93 -17.98
C HIS A 111 -21.55 -26.35 -17.08
N ASP A 112 -21.32 -26.60 -15.80
CA ASP A 112 -22.38 -26.93 -14.83
C ASP A 112 -23.33 -25.74 -14.60
N PHE A 113 -22.80 -24.52 -14.59
CA PHE A 113 -23.60 -23.30 -14.56
C PHE A 113 -24.51 -23.21 -15.80
N VAL A 114 -23.95 -23.31 -17.01
CA VAL A 114 -24.71 -23.22 -18.27
C VAL A 114 -25.78 -24.32 -18.37
N LYS A 115 -25.52 -25.52 -17.83
CA LYS A 115 -26.49 -26.61 -17.74
C LYS A 115 -27.71 -26.29 -16.87
N ALA A 116 -27.57 -25.42 -15.87
CA ALA A 116 -28.68 -24.99 -15.03
C ALA A 116 -29.65 -24.05 -15.77
N TYR A 117 -29.28 -23.55 -16.95
CA TYR A 117 -30.09 -22.68 -17.80
C TYR A 117 -30.32 -23.32 -19.17
N PRO A 118 -31.07 -24.43 -19.27
CA PRO A 118 -31.29 -25.10 -20.54
C PRO A 118 -32.10 -24.23 -21.50
N ARG A 119 -31.87 -24.40 -22.80
CA ARG A 119 -32.66 -23.73 -23.84
C ARG A 119 -34.16 -23.95 -23.63
N GLU A 120 -34.96 -22.94 -23.94
CA GLU A 120 -36.42 -22.91 -23.80
C GLU A 120 -36.93 -22.93 -22.35
N SER A 121 -36.05 -23.00 -21.35
CA SER A 121 -36.45 -22.83 -19.96
C SER A 121 -36.87 -21.39 -19.65
N THR A 122 -37.77 -21.25 -18.69
CA THR A 122 -38.16 -19.96 -18.12
C THR A 122 -37.31 -19.66 -16.90
N ILE A 123 -36.71 -18.48 -16.88
CA ILE A 123 -35.86 -17.97 -15.80
C ILE A 123 -36.36 -16.61 -15.36
N ILE A 124 -35.87 -16.12 -14.22
CA ILE A 124 -36.07 -14.72 -13.83
C ILE A 124 -34.83 -13.94 -14.27
N ALA A 125 -35.02 -13.01 -15.21
CA ALA A 125 -34.04 -11.98 -15.51
C ALA A 125 -34.40 -10.71 -14.74
N PHE A 126 -33.46 -9.78 -14.66
CA PHE A 126 -33.66 -8.50 -14.01
C PHE A 126 -33.25 -7.37 -14.94
N TYR A 127 -34.15 -6.42 -15.18
CA TYR A 127 -33.90 -5.30 -16.11
C TYR A 127 -33.87 -3.95 -15.40
N ASP A 128 -33.13 -2.98 -15.95
CA ASP A 128 -33.16 -1.58 -15.50
C ASP A 128 -34.50 -0.94 -15.91
N PRO A 129 -35.37 -0.52 -14.97
CA PRO A 129 -36.64 0.13 -15.32
C PRO A 129 -36.46 1.43 -16.14
N ALA A 130 -35.32 2.12 -15.99
CA ALA A 130 -35.00 3.31 -16.76
C ALA A 130 -34.43 2.99 -18.16
N ASN A 131 -33.92 1.78 -18.36
CA ASN A 131 -33.41 1.30 -19.63
C ASN A 131 -33.68 -0.21 -19.79
N PRO A 132 -34.88 -0.62 -20.25
CA PRO A 132 -35.26 -2.03 -20.31
C PRO A 132 -34.42 -2.91 -21.24
N ALA A 133 -33.51 -2.34 -22.04
CA ALA A 133 -32.54 -3.11 -22.82
C ALA A 133 -31.35 -3.61 -21.99
N ASP A 134 -31.09 -3.01 -20.82
CA ASP A 134 -30.07 -3.46 -19.88
C ASP A 134 -30.69 -4.47 -18.92
N ALA A 135 -30.33 -5.74 -19.06
CA ALA A 135 -30.79 -6.81 -18.19
C ALA A 135 -29.66 -7.76 -17.82
N VAL A 136 -29.80 -8.37 -16.64
CA VAL A 136 -28.87 -9.36 -16.10
C VAL A 136 -29.62 -10.58 -15.58
N VAL A 137 -28.95 -11.74 -15.57
CA VAL A 137 -29.47 -12.96 -14.93
C VAL A 137 -29.20 -12.95 -13.43
N MET A 138 -28.08 -12.38 -12.99
CA MET A 138 -27.64 -12.38 -11.59
C MET A 138 -27.44 -10.96 -11.06
N GLN A 139 -28.15 -10.65 -9.98
CA GLN A 139 -28.00 -9.38 -9.24
C GLN A 139 -26.96 -9.48 -8.13
N GLY A 140 -26.47 -8.30 -7.73
CA GLY A 140 -25.71 -8.13 -6.50
C GLY A 140 -24.24 -8.58 -6.58
N LEU A 141 -23.55 -8.36 -5.47
CA LEU A 141 -22.14 -8.69 -5.32
C LEU A 141 -21.92 -10.13 -4.85
N THR A 142 -20.85 -10.74 -5.33
CA THR A 142 -20.32 -12.03 -4.89
C THR A 142 -18.98 -11.85 -4.18
N GLY A 143 -18.48 -12.91 -3.53
CA GLY A 143 -17.16 -12.86 -2.93
C GLY A 143 -16.07 -12.59 -3.97
N SER A 144 -16.20 -13.09 -5.20
CA SER A 144 -15.26 -12.81 -6.30
C SER A 144 -15.13 -11.30 -6.61
N ASP A 145 -16.20 -10.50 -6.43
CA ASP A 145 -16.14 -9.04 -6.59
C ASP A 145 -15.35 -8.36 -5.46
N LEU A 146 -15.51 -8.84 -4.22
CA LEU A 146 -14.73 -8.36 -3.08
C LEU A 146 -13.27 -8.85 -3.15
N PHE A 147 -13.05 -10.00 -3.75
CA PHE A 147 -11.73 -10.60 -3.90
C PHE A 147 -10.89 -9.83 -4.91
N ILE A 148 -11.46 -9.39 -6.05
CA ILE A 148 -10.70 -8.58 -6.99
C ILE A 148 -10.30 -7.22 -6.39
N LEU A 149 -11.15 -6.63 -5.53
CA LEU A 149 -10.78 -5.42 -4.80
C LEU A 149 -9.62 -5.68 -3.82
N LEU A 150 -9.63 -6.82 -3.13
CA LEU A 150 -8.53 -7.23 -2.25
C LEU A 150 -7.23 -7.45 -3.04
N PHE A 151 -7.35 -8.08 -4.21
CA PHE A 151 -6.24 -8.35 -5.12
C PHE A 151 -5.55 -7.07 -5.61
N LEU A 152 -6.30 -5.99 -5.81
CA LEU A 152 -5.77 -4.70 -6.26
C LEU A 152 -5.04 -3.91 -5.15
N MET A 153 -5.24 -4.25 -3.87
CA MET A 153 -4.68 -3.47 -2.75
C MET A 153 -3.15 -3.38 -2.75
N PRO A 154 -2.37 -4.46 -2.94
CA PRO A 154 -0.91 -4.36 -2.99
C PRO A 154 -0.41 -3.42 -4.10
N PHE A 155 -1.02 -3.47 -5.29
CA PHE A 155 -0.67 -2.61 -6.42
C PHE A 155 -0.96 -1.13 -6.12
N ASN A 156 -2.10 -0.87 -5.49
CA ASN A 156 -2.49 0.44 -4.99
C ASN A 156 -1.51 0.98 -3.93
N MET A 157 -1.02 0.13 -3.02
CA MET A 157 -0.04 0.57 -2.02
C MET A 157 1.31 0.92 -2.64
N VAL A 158 1.74 0.19 -3.68
CA VAL A 158 2.94 0.55 -4.44
C VAL A 158 2.75 1.89 -5.18
N MET A 159 1.57 2.12 -5.77
CA MET A 159 1.24 3.41 -6.38
C MET A 159 1.28 4.55 -5.34
N LEU A 160 0.64 4.37 -4.18
CA LEU A 160 0.67 5.36 -3.10
C LEU A 160 2.10 5.62 -2.60
N ALA A 161 2.97 4.62 -2.58
CA ALA A 161 4.37 4.80 -2.22
C ALA A 161 5.11 5.69 -3.23
N PHE A 162 4.86 5.55 -4.54
CA PHE A 162 5.42 6.44 -5.56
C PHE A 162 4.90 7.87 -5.43
N VAL A 163 3.59 8.04 -5.24
CA VAL A 163 2.98 9.36 -5.04
C VAL A 163 3.52 10.02 -3.78
N TRP A 164 3.63 9.27 -2.68
CA TRP A 164 4.20 9.75 -1.43
C TRP A 164 5.68 10.09 -1.56
N LEU A 165 6.47 9.28 -2.27
CA LEU A 165 7.87 9.57 -2.54
C LEU A 165 8.01 10.87 -3.33
N ALA A 166 7.28 11.02 -4.43
CA ALA A 166 7.29 12.23 -5.25
C ALA A 166 6.88 13.46 -4.44
N TRP A 167 5.80 13.37 -3.66
CA TRP A 167 5.37 14.42 -2.74
C TRP A 167 6.44 14.75 -1.70
N SER A 168 7.06 13.74 -1.10
CA SER A 168 8.08 13.92 -0.06
C SER A 168 9.33 14.61 -0.60
N LEU A 169 9.76 14.32 -1.83
CA LEU A 169 10.91 14.98 -2.45
C LEU A 169 10.59 16.45 -2.74
N LEU A 170 9.38 16.76 -3.23
CA LEU A 170 8.94 18.13 -3.50
C LEU A 170 8.72 18.94 -2.21
N TYR A 171 8.20 18.30 -1.16
CA TYR A 171 7.90 18.94 0.13
C TYR A 171 9.16 19.13 0.98
N LYS A 172 10.01 18.10 1.12
CA LYS A 172 11.23 18.14 1.95
C LYS A 172 12.27 19.12 1.43
N ALA A 173 12.35 19.33 0.11
CA ALA A 173 13.21 20.37 -0.48
C ALA A 173 12.90 21.78 0.03
N ARG A 174 11.76 22.00 0.69
CA ARG A 174 11.29 23.30 1.18
C ARG A 174 11.21 23.42 2.71
N GLN A 175 11.54 22.37 3.46
CA GLN A 175 11.31 22.32 4.91
C GLN A 175 12.62 22.34 5.72
N PRO A 176 12.67 23.07 6.85
CA PRO A 176 13.78 22.98 7.81
C PRO A 176 13.85 21.57 8.44
N LEU A 177 15.03 21.18 8.93
CA LEU A 177 15.32 19.84 9.48
C LEU A 177 14.97 18.66 8.54
N GLY A 178 15.00 18.87 7.21
CA GLY A 178 14.66 17.82 6.24
C GLY A 178 13.22 17.29 6.37
N GLY A 179 12.32 18.08 6.95
CA GLY A 179 10.91 17.73 7.15
C GLY A 179 10.61 16.92 8.42
N LEU A 180 11.55 16.83 9.39
CA LEU A 180 11.24 16.24 10.68
C LEU A 180 10.21 17.09 11.45
N PRO A 181 9.17 16.48 12.05
CA PRO A 181 8.24 17.19 12.91
C PRO A 181 9.01 17.80 14.09
N HIS A 182 8.88 19.10 14.28
CA HIS A 182 9.53 19.80 15.39
C HIS A 182 8.63 20.90 15.93
N HIS A 183 8.80 21.18 17.21
CA HIS A 183 8.22 22.32 17.89
C HIS A 183 9.32 23.01 18.69
N VAL A 184 9.50 24.31 18.48
CA VAL A 184 10.47 25.13 19.23
C VAL A 184 9.67 26.20 19.96
N GLY A 185 9.79 26.21 21.29
CA GLY A 185 9.07 27.14 22.16
C GLY A 185 10.01 27.84 23.15
N PRO A 186 9.48 28.77 23.97
CA PRO A 186 10.28 29.51 24.94
C PRO A 186 10.92 28.63 26.02
N HIS A 187 10.35 27.44 26.26
CA HIS A 187 10.72 26.55 27.35
C HIS A 187 11.49 25.31 26.89
N GLY A 188 11.81 25.21 25.60
CA GLY A 188 12.45 24.02 25.06
C GLY A 188 12.16 23.74 23.60
N PHE A 189 12.58 22.57 23.17
CA PHE A 189 12.25 22.05 21.85
C PHE A 189 11.87 20.58 21.89
N MET A 190 11.10 20.17 20.89
CA MET A 190 10.74 18.77 20.64
C MET A 190 10.98 18.46 19.17
N VAL A 191 11.68 17.35 18.88
CA VAL A 191 11.96 16.87 17.51
C VAL A 191 11.63 15.39 17.40
N GLY A 192 10.76 15.01 16.48
CA GLY A 192 10.41 13.61 16.23
C GLY A 192 11.41 12.94 15.29
N VAL A 193 12.35 12.15 15.84
CA VAL A 193 13.49 11.59 15.08
C VAL A 193 13.22 10.17 14.54
N GLY A 194 12.18 9.50 15.03
CA GLY A 194 11.82 8.13 14.64
C GLY A 194 10.34 7.92 14.27
N ARG A 195 9.56 9.00 14.16
CA ARG A 195 8.11 8.91 13.95
C ARG A 195 7.78 8.26 12.61
N ARG A 196 7.06 7.13 12.67
CA ARG A 196 6.40 6.53 11.51
C ARG A 196 4.97 7.01 11.50
N GLY A 197 4.65 7.94 10.60
CA GLY A 197 3.30 8.51 10.52
C GLY A 197 2.23 7.41 10.41
N ALA A 198 1.14 7.56 11.16
CA ALA A 198 0.08 6.56 11.26
C ALA A 198 -0.46 6.10 9.89
N PHE A 199 -0.55 7.02 8.93
CA PHE A 199 -0.95 6.71 7.56
C PHE A 199 0.00 5.73 6.88
N ALA A 200 1.32 5.92 7.03
CA ALA A 200 2.32 5.03 6.43
C ALA A 200 2.25 3.63 7.08
N SER A 201 2.11 3.56 8.40
CA SER A 201 1.93 2.28 9.12
C SER A 201 0.67 1.54 8.66
N GLY A 202 -0.46 2.25 8.55
CA GLY A 202 -1.70 1.70 8.03
C GLY A 202 -1.58 1.21 6.58
N ALA A 203 -1.00 2.01 5.68
CA ALA A 203 -0.83 1.65 4.28
C ALA A 203 0.05 0.40 4.09
N VAL A 204 1.18 0.31 4.82
CA VAL A 204 2.07 -0.87 4.78
C VAL A 204 1.34 -2.11 5.29
N THR A 205 0.61 -2.00 6.41
CA THR A 205 -0.19 -3.11 6.94
C THR A 205 -1.29 -3.53 5.97
N LEU A 206 -2.02 -2.59 5.38
CA LEU A 206 -3.08 -2.89 4.41
C LEU A 206 -2.53 -3.65 3.21
N GLY A 207 -1.40 -3.18 2.63
CA GLY A 207 -0.74 -3.85 1.51
C GLY A 207 -0.28 -5.27 1.85
N LEU A 208 0.42 -5.43 2.98
CA LEU A 208 0.98 -6.72 3.39
C LEU A 208 -0.11 -7.73 3.78
N VAL A 209 -1.07 -7.32 4.60
CA VAL A 209 -2.15 -8.20 5.06
C VAL A 209 -3.06 -8.58 3.89
N SER A 210 -3.38 -7.65 2.98
CA SER A 210 -4.13 -7.97 1.77
C SER A 210 -3.37 -8.95 0.88
N PHE A 211 -2.06 -8.73 0.67
CA PHE A 211 -1.22 -9.62 -0.11
C PHE A 211 -1.23 -11.05 0.44
N LEU A 212 -1.04 -11.22 1.74
CA LEU A 212 -1.08 -12.54 2.38
C LEU A 212 -2.49 -13.18 2.30
N ALA A 213 -3.54 -12.38 2.47
CA ALA A 213 -4.92 -12.85 2.38
C ALA A 213 -5.29 -13.36 0.98
N ILE A 214 -4.72 -12.80 -0.10
CA ILE A 214 -4.91 -13.30 -1.47
C ILE A 214 -4.52 -14.78 -1.57
N PHE A 215 -3.38 -15.18 -1.01
CA PHE A 215 -2.94 -16.58 -1.02
C PHE A 215 -3.84 -17.46 -0.16
N GLY A 216 -4.20 -16.98 1.04
CA GLY A 216 -5.10 -17.70 1.94
C GLY A 216 -6.43 -18.04 1.25
N VAL A 217 -7.05 -17.05 0.62
CA VAL A 217 -8.31 -17.22 -0.12
C VAL A 217 -8.11 -18.01 -1.42
N GLY A 218 -7.03 -17.73 -2.16
CA GLY A 218 -6.73 -18.40 -3.43
C GLY A 218 -6.55 -19.91 -3.25
N PHE A 219 -5.79 -20.32 -2.24
CA PHE A 219 -5.59 -21.74 -1.93
C PHE A 219 -6.83 -22.42 -1.33
N SER A 220 -7.64 -21.69 -0.54
CA SER A 220 -8.83 -22.28 0.08
C SER A 220 -10.04 -22.39 -0.85
N SER A 221 -10.21 -21.44 -1.77
CA SER A 221 -11.44 -21.28 -2.56
C SER A 221 -11.24 -21.24 -4.07
N GLY A 222 -10.00 -21.31 -4.56
CA GLY A 222 -9.72 -21.37 -6.00
C GLY A 222 -10.23 -20.15 -6.77
N PHE A 223 -10.07 -18.96 -6.17
CA PHE A 223 -10.42 -17.64 -6.73
C PHE A 223 -11.92 -17.37 -6.92
N ASP A 224 -12.80 -18.18 -6.32
CA ASP A 224 -14.25 -17.95 -6.29
C ASP A 224 -14.80 -18.07 -4.86
N PRO A 225 -14.41 -17.17 -3.95
CA PRO A 225 -14.81 -17.25 -2.56
C PRO A 225 -16.29 -16.90 -2.37
N SER A 226 -16.90 -17.46 -1.33
CA SER A 226 -18.23 -17.04 -0.90
C SER A 226 -18.22 -15.60 -0.39
N LEU A 227 -19.37 -14.91 -0.48
CA LEU A 227 -19.50 -13.54 0.02
C LEU A 227 -19.15 -13.44 1.51
N ASN A 228 -19.65 -14.38 2.33
CA ASN A 228 -19.39 -14.39 3.78
C ASN A 228 -17.92 -14.56 4.11
N THR A 229 -17.21 -15.43 3.37
CA THR A 229 -15.76 -15.58 3.50
C THR A 229 -15.06 -14.26 3.27
N MET A 230 -15.42 -13.56 2.19
CA MET A 230 -14.78 -12.28 1.86
C MET A 230 -15.13 -11.15 2.82
N LEU A 231 -16.36 -11.10 3.34
CA LEU A 231 -16.72 -10.16 4.40
C LEU A 231 -15.86 -10.38 5.65
N GLY A 232 -15.64 -11.65 6.04
CA GLY A 232 -14.73 -11.99 7.15
C GLY A 232 -13.29 -11.56 6.88
N VAL A 233 -12.77 -11.84 5.67
CA VAL A 233 -11.41 -11.44 5.27
C VAL A 233 -11.24 -9.93 5.31
N TRP A 234 -12.17 -9.17 4.73
CA TRP A 234 -12.15 -7.70 4.80
C TRP A 234 -12.24 -7.17 6.22
N GLY A 235 -13.06 -7.79 7.07
CA GLY A 235 -13.13 -7.47 8.50
C GLY A 235 -11.79 -7.59 9.20
N VAL A 236 -11.06 -8.70 8.95
CA VAL A 236 -9.71 -8.91 9.50
C VAL A 236 -8.70 -7.91 8.95
N VAL A 237 -8.67 -7.71 7.62
CA VAL A 237 -7.75 -6.77 6.94
C VAL A 237 -7.91 -5.36 7.50
N LEU A 238 -9.15 -4.86 7.58
CA LEU A 238 -9.45 -3.52 8.07
C LEU A 238 -9.15 -3.39 9.57
N SER A 239 -9.48 -4.41 10.38
CA SER A 239 -9.20 -4.39 11.82
C SER A 239 -7.70 -4.32 12.11
N LEU A 240 -6.89 -5.14 11.44
CA LEU A 240 -5.44 -5.12 11.59
C LEU A 240 -4.83 -3.79 11.10
N THR A 241 -5.36 -3.25 10.01
CA THR A 241 -4.94 -1.94 9.47
C THR A 241 -5.24 -0.81 10.46
N LEU A 242 -6.45 -0.77 11.00
CA LEU A 242 -6.86 0.22 12.00
C LEU A 242 -6.08 0.06 13.32
N ALA A 243 -5.85 -1.16 13.78
CA ALA A 243 -5.04 -1.42 14.96
C ALA A 243 -3.58 -0.97 14.78
N SER A 244 -2.98 -1.23 13.62
CA SER A 244 -1.62 -0.78 13.27
C SER A 244 -1.53 0.75 13.22
N ALA A 245 -2.48 1.41 12.53
CA ALA A 245 -2.53 2.86 12.47
C ALA A 245 -2.78 3.49 13.84
N GLY A 246 -3.71 2.93 14.63
CA GLY A 246 -4.01 3.37 15.99
C GLY A 246 -2.84 3.19 16.95
N TYR A 247 -2.10 2.10 16.83
CA TYR A 247 -0.86 1.87 17.59
C TYR A 247 0.22 2.89 17.22
N ALA A 248 0.36 3.24 15.93
CA ALA A 248 1.25 4.31 15.51
C ALA A 248 0.84 5.68 16.07
N VAL A 249 -0.46 6.03 16.05
CA VAL A 249 -0.97 7.26 16.69
C VAL A 249 -0.67 7.26 18.20
N TYR A 250 -0.87 6.12 18.87
CA TYR A 250 -0.57 5.98 20.30
C TYR A 250 0.93 6.22 20.59
N LEU A 251 1.83 5.68 19.77
CA LEU A 251 3.27 5.91 19.90
C LEU A 251 3.65 7.38 19.64
N ASP A 252 2.99 8.03 18.68
CA ASP A 252 3.19 9.46 18.39
C ASP A 252 2.67 10.35 19.54
N TYR A 253 1.53 9.99 20.17
CA TYR A 253 0.96 10.72 21.30
C TYR A 253 1.81 10.60 22.58
N THR A 254 2.42 9.43 22.80
CA THR A 254 3.26 9.17 23.99
C THR A 254 4.67 9.78 23.88
N GLY A 255 5.01 10.37 22.72
CA GLY A 255 6.31 11.01 22.48
C GLY A 255 7.49 10.06 22.56
N VAL A 256 7.27 8.75 22.32
CA VAL A 256 8.32 7.71 22.44
C VAL A 256 9.51 7.97 21.51
N TYR A 257 9.25 8.62 20.38
CA TYR A 257 10.23 8.95 19.34
C TYR A 257 10.66 10.41 19.33
N ASP A 258 10.29 11.17 20.36
CA ASP A 258 10.60 12.59 20.45
C ASP A 258 11.85 12.83 21.29
N LEU A 259 12.81 13.52 20.67
CA LEU A 259 13.89 14.19 21.37
C LEU A 259 13.32 15.48 21.97
N GLU A 260 13.46 15.63 23.28
CA GLU A 260 12.87 16.73 24.03
C GLU A 260 13.94 17.40 24.90
N ALA A 261 14.08 18.70 24.77
CA ALA A 261 14.90 19.51 25.66
C ALA A 261 14.00 20.46 26.43
N ASP A 262 14.00 20.37 27.75
CA ASP A 262 13.24 21.24 28.65
C ASP A 262 14.22 22.19 29.36
N TYR A 263 14.09 23.48 29.05
CA TYR A 263 14.95 24.53 29.58
C TYR A 263 14.57 24.94 31.01
N LEU A 264 13.32 24.72 31.43
CA LEU A 264 12.86 25.01 32.79
C LEU A 264 13.39 23.96 33.77
N HIS A 265 13.29 22.69 33.39
CA HIS A 265 13.74 21.56 34.21
C HIS A 265 15.20 21.17 33.98
N GLN A 266 15.88 21.80 33.00
CA GLN A 266 17.27 21.51 32.62
C GLN A 266 17.48 20.03 32.26
N THR A 267 16.50 19.43 31.60
CA THR A 267 16.54 18.02 31.21
C THR A 267 16.56 17.86 29.69
N LEU A 268 17.32 16.86 29.23
CA LEU A 268 17.31 16.38 27.86
C LEU A 268 16.82 14.93 27.85
N ILE A 269 15.72 14.68 27.16
CA ILE A 269 15.14 13.34 27.00
C ILE A 269 15.45 12.84 25.60
N ILE A 270 16.27 11.79 25.54
CA ILE A 270 16.64 11.12 24.30
C ILE A 270 15.59 10.03 23.98
N PRO A 271 15.09 9.97 22.73
CA PRO A 271 14.02 9.06 22.36
C PRO A 271 14.47 7.60 22.35
N ALA A 272 13.49 6.68 22.40
CA ALA A 272 13.77 5.28 22.20
C ALA A 272 14.14 5.01 20.73
N THR A 273 15.22 4.27 20.51
CA THR A 273 15.69 3.83 19.20
C THR A 273 15.75 2.30 19.15
N LYS A 274 15.95 1.72 17.96
CA LYS A 274 16.16 0.25 17.85
C LYS A 274 17.38 -0.23 18.66
N GLN A 275 18.39 0.62 18.84
CA GLN A 275 19.62 0.31 19.56
C GLN A 275 19.52 0.68 21.05
N SER A 276 18.61 1.59 21.43
CA SER A 276 18.34 1.97 22.81
C SER A 276 16.83 2.01 23.06
N PRO A 277 16.21 0.90 23.49
CA PRO A 277 14.76 0.73 23.46
C PRO A 277 13.98 1.53 24.52
N ALA A 278 14.67 2.23 25.41
CA ALA A 278 14.05 3.04 26.46
C ALA A 278 14.44 4.52 26.30
N ARG A 279 13.49 5.42 26.62
CA ARG A 279 13.80 6.85 26.74
C ARG A 279 14.79 7.04 27.88
N ARG A 280 15.83 7.83 27.65
CA ARG A 280 16.84 8.16 28.66
C ARG A 280 16.80 9.65 28.93
N THR A 281 16.84 10.03 30.20
CA THR A 281 16.87 11.42 30.63
C THR A 281 18.28 11.76 31.10
N PHE A 282 18.81 12.87 30.60
CA PHE A 282 20.12 13.42 30.93
C PHE A 282 19.95 14.88 31.38
N ALA A 283 20.98 15.42 32.02
CA ALA A 283 21.03 16.86 32.24
C ALA A 283 21.26 17.59 30.91
N LEU A 284 20.62 18.74 30.73
CA LEU A 284 20.69 19.49 29.46
C LEU A 284 22.12 19.95 29.10
N HIS A 285 23.00 20.07 30.09
CA HIS A 285 24.40 20.49 29.93
C HIS A 285 25.38 19.33 29.73
N ASP A 286 24.94 18.07 29.88
CA ASP A 286 25.80 16.90 29.75
C ASP A 286 26.32 16.65 28.31
N PRO A 287 25.53 16.90 27.24
CA PRO A 287 26.06 16.75 25.89
C PRO A 287 27.25 17.69 25.60
N GLN A 288 28.38 17.11 25.21
CA GLN A 288 29.61 17.81 24.86
C GLN A 288 29.71 18.12 23.37
N SER A 289 29.32 17.19 22.51
CA SER A 289 29.37 17.35 21.05
C SER A 289 28.26 16.56 20.35
N VAL A 290 27.89 17.00 19.15
CA VAL A 290 27.01 16.27 18.24
C VAL A 290 27.87 15.51 17.25
N ILE A 291 27.64 14.21 17.11
CA ILE A 291 28.35 13.35 16.17
C ILE A 291 27.40 12.92 15.06
N LEU A 292 27.80 13.15 13.81
CA LEU A 292 27.18 12.53 12.65
C LEU A 292 28.06 11.36 12.19
N ARG A 293 27.52 10.14 12.28
CA ARG A 293 28.23 8.90 11.94
C ARG A 293 27.56 8.21 10.76
N THR A 294 28.32 7.97 9.69
CA THR A 294 27.87 7.12 8.59
C THR A 294 28.06 5.65 8.95
N VAL A 295 26.98 4.89 8.93
CA VAL A 295 26.95 3.44 9.21
C VAL A 295 26.59 2.70 7.93
N HIS A 296 27.46 1.76 7.54
CA HIS A 296 27.20 0.86 6.43
C HIS A 296 26.77 -0.50 6.97
N SER A 297 25.62 -0.96 6.51
CA SER A 297 25.12 -2.31 6.72
C SER A 297 25.15 -3.06 5.40
N TYR A 298 25.47 -4.34 5.44
CA TYR A 298 25.47 -5.23 4.28
C TYR A 298 24.38 -6.27 4.50
N ASP A 299 23.53 -6.49 3.50
CA ASP A 299 22.54 -7.56 3.54
C ASP A 299 23.14 -8.92 3.14
N SER A 300 22.29 -9.95 3.06
CA SER A 300 22.72 -11.32 2.68
C SER A 300 23.34 -11.40 1.30
N ASP A 301 23.02 -10.44 0.43
CA ASP A 301 23.45 -10.40 -0.97
C ASP A 301 24.67 -9.48 -1.14
N ASN A 302 25.23 -9.01 -0.02
CA ASN A 302 26.36 -8.09 0.08
C ASN A 302 26.06 -6.71 -0.53
N ASP A 303 24.78 -6.34 -0.61
CA ASP A 303 24.35 -5.01 -1.01
C ASP A 303 24.49 -4.02 0.17
N LYS A 304 25.07 -2.86 -0.14
CA LYS A 304 25.44 -1.85 0.85
C LYS A 304 24.26 -0.92 1.12
N THR A 305 23.71 -0.99 2.32
CA THR A 305 22.77 0.01 2.85
C THR A 305 23.53 1.04 3.69
N THR A 306 23.34 2.33 3.41
CA THR A 306 23.93 3.42 4.20
C THR A 306 22.87 4.06 5.07
N SER A 307 23.18 4.22 6.35
CA SER A 307 22.37 4.97 7.31
C SER A 307 23.27 5.95 8.07
N TYR A 308 22.66 6.97 8.65
CA TYR A 308 23.34 8.07 9.32
C TYR A 308 22.83 8.14 10.74
N ASN A 309 23.72 7.90 11.69
CA ASN A 309 23.44 8.04 13.11
C ASN A 309 23.74 9.48 13.54
N VAL A 310 22.77 10.12 14.19
CA VAL A 310 23.00 11.34 14.96
C VAL A 310 23.13 10.92 16.42
N GLU A 311 24.27 11.24 17.02
CA GLU A 311 24.67 10.82 18.37
C GLU A 311 25.08 12.05 19.20
N PHE A 312 24.87 12.02 20.51
CA PHE A 312 25.51 12.95 21.44
C PHE A 312 26.69 12.25 22.11
N ARG A 313 27.84 12.94 22.24
CA ARG A 313 28.89 12.54 23.18
C ARG A 313 28.62 13.20 24.52
N MET A 314 28.50 12.39 25.58
CA MET A 314 28.21 12.89 26.94
C MET A 314 29.49 13.22 27.70
N HIS A 315 29.44 14.27 28.54
CA HIS A 315 30.56 14.72 29.35
C HIS A 315 30.79 13.80 30.55
N GLU A 316 29.72 13.42 31.25
CA GLU A 316 29.82 12.68 32.52
C GLU A 316 30.23 11.22 32.33
N THR A 317 29.75 10.57 31.26
CA THR A 317 29.95 9.13 31.04
C THR A 317 30.98 8.80 29.97
N ALA A 318 31.43 9.80 29.19
CA ALA A 318 32.20 9.62 27.95
C ALA A 318 31.53 8.66 26.94
N GLU A 319 30.24 8.34 27.12
CA GLU A 319 29.46 7.47 26.26
C GLU A 319 28.92 8.26 25.05
N THR A 320 28.82 7.62 23.89
CA THR A 320 28.06 8.14 22.76
C THR A 320 26.64 7.60 22.80
N VAL A 321 25.64 8.49 22.89
CA VAL A 321 24.23 8.11 22.98
C VAL A 321 23.52 8.41 21.66
N LEU A 322 22.86 7.40 21.10
CA LEU A 322 22.13 7.54 19.84
C LEU A 322 20.87 8.37 20.01
N VAL A 323 20.77 9.46 19.24
CA VAL A 323 19.58 10.31 19.14
C VAL A 323 18.64 9.80 18.07
N GLY A 324 19.19 9.35 16.93
CA GLY A 324 18.39 8.82 15.84
C GLY A 324 19.21 8.15 14.76
N ASN A 325 18.60 7.16 14.11
CA ASN A 325 19.12 6.52 12.90
C ASN A 325 18.26 6.97 11.70
N ILE A 326 18.86 7.73 10.79
CA ILE A 326 18.19 8.36 9.66
C ILE A 326 18.78 7.81 8.36
N THR A 327 17.93 7.48 7.39
CA THR A 327 18.37 6.91 6.10
C THR A 327 18.79 7.96 5.08
N MET A 328 18.25 9.17 5.17
CA MET A 328 18.54 10.28 4.25
C MET A 328 19.67 11.15 4.81
N GLU A 329 20.77 11.29 4.06
CA GLU A 329 21.94 12.09 4.42
C GLU A 329 21.56 13.54 4.73
N GLU A 330 20.84 14.20 3.81
CA GLU A 330 20.42 15.59 3.97
C GLU A 330 19.60 15.82 5.23
N THR A 331 18.71 14.88 5.59
CA THR A 331 17.91 14.97 6.81
C THR A 331 18.76 14.79 8.07
N ALA A 332 19.73 13.87 8.03
CA ALA A 332 20.64 13.63 9.14
C ALA A 332 21.60 14.81 9.37
N GLU A 333 22.17 15.37 8.30
CA GLU A 333 22.98 16.59 8.35
C GLU A 333 22.18 17.78 8.87
N ALA A 334 20.95 17.98 8.37
CA ALA A 334 20.10 19.06 8.81
C ALA A 334 19.77 18.95 10.31
N LEU A 335 19.48 17.74 10.81
CA LEU A 335 19.25 17.51 12.23
C LEU A 335 20.52 17.75 13.06
N ALA A 336 21.66 17.20 12.66
CA ALA A 336 22.90 17.32 13.40
C ALA A 336 23.37 18.78 13.49
N ARG A 337 23.33 19.51 12.38
CA ARG A 337 23.64 20.96 12.35
C ARG A 337 22.67 21.76 13.19
N TRP A 338 21.37 21.46 13.11
CA TRP A 338 20.37 22.16 13.89
C TRP A 338 20.56 21.95 15.40
N LEU A 339 20.84 20.71 15.83
CA LEU A 339 21.13 20.41 17.23
C LEU A 339 22.42 21.10 17.72
N ALA A 340 23.48 21.06 16.91
CA ALA A 340 24.75 21.71 17.23
C ALA A 340 24.55 23.23 17.40
N ASP A 341 23.78 23.87 16.52
CA ASP A 341 23.50 25.31 16.59
C ASP A 341 22.58 25.66 17.78
N HIS A 342 21.46 24.96 17.95
CA HIS A 342 20.50 25.23 19.03
C HIS A 342 21.05 24.97 20.43
N MET A 343 21.91 23.94 20.58
CA MET A 343 22.53 23.62 21.86
C MET A 343 23.92 24.24 22.04
N ARG A 344 24.42 24.96 21.03
CA ARG A 344 25.77 25.57 21.00
C ARG A 344 26.90 24.55 21.23
N LEU A 345 26.78 23.39 20.59
CA LEU A 345 27.73 22.29 20.67
C LEU A 345 28.58 22.19 19.40
N PRO A 346 29.85 21.77 19.48
CA PRO A 346 30.63 21.43 18.30
C PRO A 346 30.02 20.23 17.56
N LEU A 347 30.10 20.26 16.23
CA LEU A 347 29.70 19.18 15.33
C LEU A 347 30.93 18.38 14.89
N GLU A 348 30.91 17.07 15.13
CA GLU A 348 31.93 16.12 14.68
C GLU A 348 31.36 15.23 13.57
N GLU A 349 31.95 15.30 12.37
CA GLU A 349 31.61 14.40 11.27
C GLU A 349 32.58 13.22 11.25
N THR A 350 32.04 12.00 11.44
CA THR A 350 32.83 10.77 11.31
C THR A 350 32.53 10.12 9.96
N ARG A 351 33.44 10.30 9.01
CA ARG A 351 33.43 9.54 7.75
C ARG A 351 33.91 8.11 8.03
N PRO A 352 33.32 7.10 7.39
CA PRO A 352 33.74 5.73 7.59
C PRO A 352 35.19 5.59 7.11
N VAL A 353 36.03 4.96 7.92
CA VAL A 353 37.37 4.54 7.49
C VAL A 353 37.17 3.56 6.33
N ALA A 354 37.85 3.85 5.22
CA ALA A 354 37.69 3.19 3.92
C ALA A 354 37.89 1.68 3.95
#